data_AF-A0A845Y4R0-F1
#
_entry.id   AF-A0A845Y4R0-F1
#
_cell.length_a   1.000
_cell.length_b   1.000
_cell.length_c   1.000
_cell.angle_alpha   90.00
_cell.angle_beta   90.00
_cell.angle_gamma   90.00
#
_symmetry.space_group_name_H-M   'P 1'
#
loop_
_entity.id
_entity.type
_entity.pdbx_description
1 polymer ?
#
loop_
_entity_poly.entity_id
_entity_poly.type
_entity_poly.pdbx_seq_one_letter_code
_entity_poly.pdbx_strand_id
1 'polypeptide(L)'
;MKVSLELPDIVDIDQRYLMEALVAMLYFRGKLSEHQACQTLNINRRDFEEMLPRYGLSILVDSQKNLDIELTTRLENDWQDVSSTENSILWNNYPVE
;
A
#
# COMPACT_ATOMS: atom_id res chain seq x y z
N MET A 1 7.17 -30.44 -2.43
CA MET A 1 5.79 -30.41 -2.96
C MET A 1 5.82 -29.63 -4.27
N LYS A 2 5.27 -30.17 -5.36
CA LYS A 2 5.27 -29.54 -6.69
C LYS A 2 3.83 -29.21 -7.05
N VAL A 3 3.55 -27.94 -7.33
CA VAL A 3 2.24 -27.48 -7.82
C VAL A 3 2.34 -27.39 -9.34
N SER A 4 1.38 -27.98 -10.05
CA SER A 4 1.28 -27.91 -11.51
C SER A 4 0.07 -27.05 -11.87
N LEU A 5 0.22 -26.18 -12.87
CA LEU A 5 -0.84 -25.34 -13.42
C LEU A 5 -1.03 -25.72 -14.88
N GLU A 6 -2.26 -26.07 -15.27
CA GLU A 6 -2.62 -26.31 -16.67
C GLU A 6 -3.14 -25.00 -17.28
N LEU A 7 -2.63 -24.68 -18.46
CA LEU A 7 -3.01 -23.49 -19.22
C LEU A 7 -3.64 -23.94 -20.55
N PRO A 8 -4.61 -23.19 -21.09
CA PRO A 8 -5.18 -23.48 -22.39
C PRO A 8 -4.16 -23.22 -23.51
N ASP A 9 -4.11 -24.11 -24.52
CA ASP A 9 -3.14 -24.08 -25.64
C ASP A 9 -3.21 -22.83 -26.55
N ILE A 10 -4.20 -21.98 -26.34
CA ILE A 10 -4.54 -20.82 -27.19
C ILE A 10 -3.66 -19.60 -26.88
N VAL A 11 -2.79 -19.72 -25.89
CA VAL A 11 -2.22 -18.60 -25.17
C VAL A 11 -0.74 -18.49 -25.52
N ASP A 12 -0.42 -17.62 -26.49
CA ASP A 12 0.96 -17.20 -26.81
C ASP A 12 1.47 -16.25 -25.72
N ILE A 13 1.54 -16.75 -24.48
CA ILE A 13 2.05 -16.01 -23.33
C ILE A 13 3.35 -16.64 -22.87
N ASP A 14 4.33 -15.78 -22.65
CA ASP A 14 5.63 -16.13 -22.12
C ASP A 14 5.49 -16.78 -20.72
N GLN A 15 6.11 -17.96 -20.54
CA GLN A 15 6.13 -18.68 -19.27
C GLN A 15 6.69 -17.82 -18.12
N ARG A 16 7.68 -16.97 -18.39
CA ARG A 16 8.27 -16.05 -17.43
C ARG A 16 7.24 -15.02 -16.97
N TYR A 17 6.47 -14.45 -17.90
CA TYR A 17 5.40 -13.51 -17.58
C TYR A 17 4.35 -14.13 -16.65
N LEU A 18 3.96 -15.38 -16.91
CA LEU A 18 3.02 -16.11 -16.06
C LEU A 18 3.57 -16.37 -14.66
N MET A 19 4.85 -16.77 -14.57
CA MET A 19 5.49 -17.03 -13.29
C MET A 19 5.60 -15.75 -12.46
N GLU A 20 5.99 -14.64 -13.08
CA GLU A 20 6.06 -13.32 -12.45
C GLU A 20 4.68 -12.85 -11.98
N ALA A 21 3.65 -12.96 -12.83
CA ALA A 21 2.27 -12.61 -12.46
C ALA A 21 1.77 -13.42 -11.25
N LEU A 22 2.02 -14.73 -11.24
CA LEU A 22 1.62 -15.60 -10.14
C LEU A 22 2.33 -15.24 -8.83
N VAL A 23 3.65 -15.06 -8.88
CA VAL A 23 4.44 -14.69 -7.69
C VAL A 23 4.02 -13.32 -7.16
N ALA A 24 3.81 -12.34 -8.05
CA ALA A 24 3.36 -11.00 -7.69
C ALA A 24 1.99 -11.04 -6.99
N MET A 25 1.04 -11.84 -7.51
CA MET A 25 -0.28 -12.02 -6.89
C MET A 25 -0.20 -12.72 -5.53
N LEU A 26 0.66 -13.73 -5.38
CA LEU A 26 0.85 -14.40 -4.10
C LEU A 26 1.49 -13.48 -3.06
N TYR A 27 2.44 -12.64 -3.46
CA TYR A 27 3.02 -11.58 -2.63
C TYR A 27 1.94 -10.58 -2.19
N PHE A 28 1.17 -10.05 -3.12
CA PHE A 28 0.11 -9.07 -2.84
C PHE A 28 -0.95 -9.62 -1.86
N ARG A 29 -1.27 -10.91 -1.94
CA ARG A 29 -2.21 -11.57 -1.01
C ARG A 29 -1.57 -12.00 0.32
N GLY A 30 -0.31 -11.62 0.58
CA GLY A 30 0.44 -11.97 1.79
C GLY A 30 0.75 -13.47 1.92
N LYS A 31 0.68 -14.23 0.82
CA LYS A 31 0.97 -15.68 0.79
C LYS A 31 2.46 -15.96 0.57
N LEU A 32 3.18 -15.00 0.00
CA LEU A 32 4.64 -14.99 -0.09
C LEU A 32 5.16 -13.71 0.55
N SER A 33 6.27 -13.82 1.29
CA SER A 33 7.05 -12.63 1.65
C SER A 33 7.82 -12.12 0.43
N GLU A 34 8.22 -10.85 0.46
CA GLU A 34 9.07 -10.25 -0.57
C GLU A 34 10.36 -11.06 -0.79
N HIS A 35 11.00 -11.51 0.29
CA HIS A 35 12.19 -12.34 0.22
C HIS A 35 11.93 -13.65 -0.54
N GLN A 36 10.83 -14.34 -0.23
CA GLN A 36 10.46 -15.58 -0.91
C GLN A 36 10.11 -15.34 -2.39
N ALA A 37 9.45 -14.22 -2.70
CA ALA A 37 9.15 -13.82 -4.07
C ALA A 37 10.43 -13.58 -4.89
N CYS A 38 11.38 -12.81 -4.34
CA CYS A 38 12.68 -12.55 -4.96
C CYS A 38 13.48 -13.84 -5.19
N GLN A 39 13.49 -14.75 -4.21
CA GLN A 39 14.13 -16.07 -4.36
C GLN A 39 13.47 -16.92 -5.44
N THR A 40 12.14 -16.91 -5.53
CA THR A 40 11.38 -17.70 -6.52
C THR A 40 11.66 -17.22 -7.95
N LEU A 41 11.78 -15.90 -8.14
CA LEU A 41 12.01 -15.30 -9.45
C LEU A 41 13.51 -15.15 -9.78
N ASN A 42 14.39 -15.37 -8.81
CA ASN A 42 15.84 -15.16 -8.89
C ASN A 42 16.21 -13.74 -9.35
N ILE A 43 15.58 -12.75 -8.71
CA ILE A 43 15.83 -11.32 -8.94
C ILE A 43 16.09 -10.61 -7.62
N ASN A 44 16.67 -9.41 -7.68
CA ASN A 44 16.88 -8.60 -6.49
C ASN A 44 15.59 -7.84 -6.10
N ARG A 45 15.57 -7.25 -4.90
CA ARG A 45 14.41 -6.50 -4.39
C ARG A 45 13.98 -5.36 -5.31
N ARG A 46 14.93 -4.55 -5.79
CA ARG A 46 14.63 -3.40 -6.65
C ARG A 46 13.98 -3.86 -7.96
N ASP A 47 14.51 -4.92 -8.58
CA ASP A 47 13.95 -5.47 -9.81
C ASP A 47 12.54 -6.03 -9.58
N PHE A 48 12.31 -6.67 -8.43
CA PHE A 48 10.98 -7.15 -8.04
C PHE A 48 9.99 -5.99 -7.85
N GLU A 49 10.41 -4.94 -7.16
CA GLU A 49 9.61 -3.73 -6.96
C GLU A 49 9.26 -3.05 -8.30
N GLU A 50 10.21 -2.93 -9.22
CA GLU A 50 10.01 -2.34 -10.56
C GLU A 50 9.10 -3.19 -11.46
N MET A 51 9.06 -4.50 -11.21
CA MET A 51 8.24 -5.44 -11.96
C MET A 51 6.75 -5.34 -11.59
N LEU A 52 6.41 -5.08 -10.31
CA LEU A 52 5.02 -5.12 -9.79
C LEU A 52 4.02 -4.26 -10.60
N PRO A 53 4.33 -3.02 -11.01
CA PRO A 53 3.40 -2.20 -11.79
C PRO A 53 2.99 -2.82 -13.13
N ARG A 54 3.84 -3.65 -13.74
CA ARG A 54 3.54 -4.34 -15.01
C ARG A 54 2.37 -5.33 -14.87
N TYR A 55 2.10 -5.76 -13.64
CA TYR A 55 1.01 -6.67 -13.28
C TYR A 55 -0.14 -5.94 -12.58
N GLY A 56 -0.19 -4.61 -12.63
CA GLY A 56 -1.24 -3.80 -12.00
C GLY A 56 -1.15 -3.74 -10.48
N LEU A 57 -0.01 -4.11 -9.90
CA LEU A 57 0.22 -4.09 -8.46
C LEU A 57 1.12 -2.91 -8.11
N SER A 58 0.70 -2.11 -7.13
CA SER A 58 1.53 -1.05 -6.55
C SER A 58 2.13 -1.52 -5.24
N ILE A 59 3.39 -1.21 -4.98
CA ILE A 59 3.98 -1.39 -3.63
C ILE A 59 3.36 -0.39 -2.66
N LEU A 60 2.94 0.77 -3.19
CA LEU A 60 2.20 1.80 -2.48
C LEU A 60 0.72 1.43 -2.37
N VAL A 61 0.41 0.17 -2.13
CA VAL A 61 -0.95 -0.20 -1.73
C VAL A 61 -1.20 0.50 -0.41
N ASP A 62 -2.01 1.55 -0.51
CA ASP A 62 -3.05 1.92 0.43
C ASP A 62 -3.66 0.64 1.03
N SER A 63 -2.97 0.05 2.01
CA SER A 63 -3.69 -0.84 2.91
C SER A 63 -4.78 0.05 3.52
N GLN A 64 -5.99 -0.47 3.67
CA GLN A 64 -7.07 0.29 4.33
C GLN A 64 -6.56 0.95 5.63
N LYS A 65 -5.65 0.26 6.33
CA LYS A 65 -4.94 0.74 7.50
C LYS A 65 -4.09 2.01 7.26
N ASN A 66 -3.42 2.14 6.12
CA ASN A 66 -2.67 3.35 5.75
C ASN A 66 -3.59 4.50 5.37
N LEU A 67 -4.68 4.22 4.64
CA LEU A 67 -5.73 5.22 4.36
C LEU A 67 -6.40 5.70 5.64
N ASP A 68 -6.72 4.79 6.58
CA ASP A 68 -7.33 5.11 7.86
C ASP A 68 -6.40 5.97 8.72
N ILE A 69 -5.09 5.70 8.69
CA ILE A 69 -4.08 6.54 9.36
C ILE A 69 -4.04 7.94 8.73
N GLU A 70 -4.03 8.07 7.40
CA GLU A 70 -4.00 9.39 6.75
C GLU A 70 -5.29 10.20 7.00
N LEU A 71 -6.45 9.53 6.97
CA LEU A 71 -7.76 10.15 7.20
C LEU A 71 -7.98 10.55 8.67
N THR A 72 -7.55 9.74 9.63
CA THR A 72 -7.62 10.09 11.06
C THR A 72 -6.66 11.23 11.40
N THR A 73 -5.44 11.23 10.85
CA THR A 73 -4.47 12.31 11.07
C THR A 73 -4.98 13.66 10.54
N ARG A 74 -5.74 13.68 9.44
CA ARG A 74 -6.34 14.92 8.92
C ARG A 74 -7.44 15.48 9.81
N LEU A 75 -8.30 14.61 10.36
CA LEU A 75 -9.37 15.06 11.26
C LEU A 75 -8.82 15.59 12.58
N GLU A 76 -7.76 14.99 13.13
CA GLU A 76 -7.20 15.40 14.42
C GLU A 76 -6.47 16.75 14.38
N ASN A 77 -5.92 17.12 13.22
CA ASN A 77 -5.28 18.43 13.00
C ASN A 77 -6.28 19.56 12.73
N ASP A 78 -7.43 19.27 12.09
CA ASP A 78 -8.46 20.29 11.81
C ASP A 78 -9.19 20.75 13.10
N TRP A 79 -9.32 19.90 14.12
CA TRP A 79 -9.97 20.27 15.39
C TRP A 79 -9.04 20.99 16.39
N GLN A 80 -7.72 20.90 16.23
CA GLN A 80 -6.77 21.64 17.08
C GLN A 80 -6.64 23.12 16.68
N ASP A 81 -6.87 23.45 15.40
CA ASP A 81 -6.77 24.83 14.91
C ASP A 81 -8.00 25.69 15.28
N VAL A 82 -9.19 25.06 15.35
CA VAL A 82 -10.43 25.76 15.75
C VAL A 82 -10.44 26.06 17.26
N SER A 83 -9.94 25.16 18.11
CA SER A 83 -9.92 25.34 19.57
C SER A 83 -8.91 26.39 20.06
N SER A 84 -7.87 26.68 19.25
CA SER A 84 -6.82 27.65 19.58
C SER A 84 -7.24 29.09 19.29
N THR A 85 -8.21 29.29 18.38
CA THR A 85 -8.67 30.63 17.97
C THR A 85 -9.78 31.16 18.88
N GLU A 86 -10.66 30.30 19.41
CA GLU A 86 -11.80 30.74 20.23
C GLU A 86 -11.42 31.10 21.68
N ASN A 87 -10.34 30.53 22.23
CA ASN A 87 -9.91 30.82 23.61
C ASN A 87 -9.15 32.14 23.79
N SER A 88 -8.78 32.83 22.70
CA SER A 88 -8.07 34.11 22.75
C SER A 88 -9.01 35.33 22.80
N ILE A 89 -10.26 35.19 22.35
CA ILE A 89 -11.15 36.34 22.10
C ILE A 89 -12.12 36.64 23.26
N LEU A 90 -12.25 35.75 24.26
CA LEU A 90 -13.29 35.88 25.30
C LEU A 90 -12.83 36.40 26.67
N TRP A 91 -11.55 36.76 26.88
CA TRP A 91 -11.04 37.15 28.21
C TRP A 91 -10.54 38.60 28.37
N ASN A 92 -10.91 39.54 27.48
CA ASN A 92 -10.41 40.93 27.59
C ASN A 92 -11.46 42.05 27.70
N ASN A 93 -12.76 41.76 27.90
CA ASN A 93 -13.80 42.80 27.97
C ASN A 93 -14.60 42.81 29.29
N TYR A 94 -13.91 42.82 30.44
CA TYR A 94 -14.52 43.26 31.70
C TYR A 94 -13.68 44.38 32.32
N PRO A 95 -14.17 45.63 32.36
CA PRO A 95 -13.57 46.66 33.19
C PRO A 95 -13.88 46.36 34.66
N VAL A 96 -12.85 46.22 35.48
CA VAL A 96 -12.95 46.24 36.94
C VAL A 96 -12.55 47.65 37.38
N GLU A 97 -13.56 48.40 37.84
CA GLU A 97 -13.58 49.69 38.57
C GLU A 97 -12.71 50.86 38.07
#